data_AF-A0AAD6BIB1-F1
#
_entry.id   AF-A0AAD6BIB1-F1
#
_cell.length_a   1.000
_cell.length_b   1.000
_cell.length_c   1.000
_cell.angle_alpha   90.00
_cell.angle_beta   90.00
_cell.angle_gamma   90.00
#
_symmetry.space_group_name_H-M   'P 1'
#
loop_
_entity.id
_entity.type
_entity.pdbx_description
1 polymer ?
#
loop_
_entity_poly.entity_id
_entity_poly.type
_entity_poly.pdbx_seq_one_letter_code
_entity_poly.pdbx_strand_id
1 'polypeptide(L)'
;MKTLTLLSICALLSVCWSMGAPEVVMTRDLAAVLLRRRRAAPAGDLSPLQLESLWEVCELHDGCDEMAETAGIVAAYVAYYGPVPF
;
A
#
# COMPACT_ATOMS: atom_id res chain seq x y z
N MET A 1 12.73 -14.72 -37.25
CA MET A 1 13.13 -13.84 -36.13
C MET A 1 11.97 -13.47 -35.19
N LYS A 2 10.75 -13.20 -35.70
CA LYS A 2 9.59 -12.78 -34.87
C LYS A 2 8.97 -13.88 -33.97
N THR A 3 9.24 -15.16 -34.26
CA THR A 3 8.75 -16.31 -33.48
C THR A 3 9.56 -16.54 -32.20
N LEU A 4 10.86 -16.25 -32.24
CA LEU A 4 11.77 -16.39 -31.10
C LEU A 4 11.48 -15.35 -30.02
N THR A 5 11.12 -14.12 -30.43
CA THR A 5 10.73 -13.05 -29.50
C THR A 5 9.42 -13.37 -28.78
N LEU A 6 8.45 -13.98 -29.46
CA LEU A 6 7.18 -14.42 -28.85
C LEU A 6 7.41 -15.52 -27.80
N LEU A 7 8.21 -16.53 -28.11
CA LEU A 7 8.54 -17.61 -27.17
C LEU A 7 9.26 -17.07 -25.92
N SER A 8 10.18 -16.12 -26.09
CA SER A 8 10.89 -15.48 -24.98
C SER A 8 9.95 -14.68 -24.06
N ILE A 9 8.99 -13.94 -24.63
CA ILE A 9 8.01 -13.19 -23.85
C ILE A 9 7.08 -14.14 -23.09
N CYS A 10 6.62 -15.22 -23.72
CA CYS A 10 5.77 -16.23 -23.08
C CYS A 10 6.48 -16.92 -21.90
N ALA A 11 7.76 -17.24 -22.03
CA ALA A 11 8.55 -17.85 -20.97
C ALA A 11 8.72 -16.91 -19.76
N LEU A 12 9.01 -15.63 -20.01
CA LEU A 12 9.13 -14.62 -18.96
C LEU A 12 7.81 -14.41 -18.22
N LEU A 13 6.68 -14.30 -18.92
CA LEU A 13 5.37 -14.14 -18.31
C LEU A 13 4.98 -15.34 -17.43
N SER A 14 5.33 -16.57 -17.84
CA SER A 14 5.06 -17.78 -17.06
C SER A 14 5.88 -17.85 -15.76
N VAL A 15 7.16 -17.47 -15.82
CA VAL A 15 8.04 -17.41 -14.63
C VAL A 15 7.59 -16.33 -13.65
N CYS A 16 7.25 -15.14 -14.15
CA CYS A 16 6.72 -14.05 -13.33
C CYS A 16 5.41 -14.43 -12.61
N TRP A 17 4.58 -15.29 -13.22
CA TRP A 17 3.36 -15.78 -12.59
C TRP A 17 3.65 -16.82 -11.50
N SER A 18 4.65 -17.68 -11.68
CA SER A 18 4.97 -18.74 -10.70
C SER A 18 5.68 -18.24 -9.45
N MET A 19 6.27 -17.03 -9.45
CA MET A 19 6.81 -16.40 -8.23
C MET A 19 5.69 -15.72 -7.41
N GLY A 20 4.55 -16.41 -7.28
CA GLY A 20 3.45 -16.00 -6.41
C GLY A 20 3.94 -15.84 -4.97
N ALA A 21 3.66 -14.66 -4.41
CA ALA A 21 3.91 -14.28 -3.03
C ALA A 21 3.40 -15.36 -2.04
N PRO A 22 3.98 -15.45 -0.82
CA PRO A 22 3.54 -16.42 0.19
C PRO A 22 2.02 -16.38 0.33
N GLU A 23 1.41 -17.55 0.20
CA GLU A 23 -0.04 -17.71 0.08
C GLU A 23 -0.72 -17.39 1.42
N VAL A 24 -0.98 -16.10 1.64
CA VAL A 24 -2.02 -15.68 2.59
C VAL A 24 -3.32 -15.70 1.79
N VAL A 25 -4.26 -16.57 2.18
CA VAL A 25 -5.59 -16.68 1.55
C VAL A 25 -6.35 -15.38 1.81
N MET A 26 -6.10 -14.39 0.97
CA MET A 26 -6.83 -13.13 0.92
C MET A 26 -7.92 -13.28 -0.13
N THR A 27 -9.18 -13.05 0.23
CA THR A 27 -10.26 -12.96 -0.77
C THR A 27 -9.90 -11.89 -1.81
N ARG A 28 -10.20 -12.15 -3.08
CA ARG A 28 -9.80 -11.30 -4.22
C ARG A 28 -10.22 -9.84 -4.03
N ASP A 29 -11.38 -9.60 -3.44
CA ASP A 29 -11.88 -8.27 -3.12
C ASP A 29 -11.08 -7.57 -2.02
N LEU A 30 -10.71 -8.31 -0.96
CA LEU A 30 -9.86 -7.79 0.11
C LEU A 30 -8.46 -7.49 -0.43
N ALA A 31 -7.90 -8.38 -1.24
CA ALA A 31 -6.62 -8.14 -1.90
C ALA A 31 -6.68 -6.90 -2.81
N ALA A 32 -7.78 -6.70 -3.55
CA ALA A 32 -7.97 -5.52 -4.39
C ALA A 32 -8.08 -4.23 -3.56
N VAL A 33 -8.81 -4.26 -2.43
CA VAL A 33 -8.92 -3.12 -1.51
C VAL A 33 -7.56 -2.81 -0.88
N LEU A 34 -6.84 -3.81 -0.37
CA LEU A 34 -5.53 -3.63 0.23
C LEU A 34 -4.48 -3.15 -0.79
N LEU A 35 -4.49 -3.69 -2.01
CA LEU A 35 -3.60 -3.23 -3.09
C LEU A 35 -3.95 -1.82 -3.59
N ARG A 36 -5.22 -1.41 -3.60
CA ARG A 36 -5.63 -0.04 -3.88
C ARG A 36 -5.18 0.89 -2.75
N ARG A 37 -5.38 0.50 -1.50
CA ARG A 37 -4.94 1.24 -0.30
C ARG A 37 -3.41 1.41 -0.27
N ARG A 38 -2.67 0.35 -0.62
CA ARG A 38 -1.20 0.36 -0.74
C ARG A 38 -0.69 1.28 -1.84
N ARG A 39 -1.40 1.37 -2.97
CA ARG A 39 -1.02 2.29 -4.07
C ARG A 39 -1.38 3.75 -3.79
N ALA A 40 -2.36 4.00 -2.92
CA ALA A 40 -2.82 5.35 -2.58
C ALA A 40 -1.98 6.01 -1.47
N ALA A 41 -1.22 5.24 -0.68
CA ALA A 41 -0.41 5.78 0.40
C ALA A 41 1.09 5.78 0.03
N PRO A 42 1.83 6.87 0.29
CA PRO A 42 3.29 6.86 0.32
C PRO A 42 3.81 6.20 1.62
N ALA A 43 3.06 5.24 2.18
CA ALA A 43 3.32 4.58 3.46
C ALA A 43 4.03 3.23 3.27
N GLY A 44 4.98 3.16 2.32
CA GLY A 44 5.63 1.90 1.92
C GLY A 44 6.30 1.12 3.06
N ASP A 45 6.57 1.78 4.19
CA ASP A 45 7.37 1.26 5.30
C ASP A 45 6.56 0.96 6.58
N LEU A 46 5.30 1.39 6.67
CA LEU A 46 4.47 1.18 7.86
C LEU A 46 3.58 -0.05 7.72
N SER A 47 3.53 -0.87 8.76
CA SER A 47 2.56 -1.95 8.91
C SER A 47 1.13 -1.40 9.04
N PRO A 48 0.10 -2.20 8.71
CA PRO A 48 -1.29 -1.77 8.85
C PRO A 48 -1.63 -1.28 10.27
N LEU A 49 -1.09 -1.96 11.29
CA LEU A 49 -1.31 -1.60 12.70
C LEU A 49 -0.67 -0.24 13.04
N GLN A 50 0.52 0.04 12.49
CA GLN A 50 1.16 1.35 12.67
C GLN A 50 0.33 2.45 12.01
N LEU A 51 -0.23 2.21 10.83
CA LEU A 51 -1.14 3.17 10.19
C LEU A 51 -2.39 3.43 11.03
N GLU A 52 -3.03 2.39 11.57
CA GLU A 52 -4.19 2.54 12.45
C GLU A 52 -3.86 3.37 13.69
N SER A 53 -2.69 3.16 14.30
CA SER A 53 -2.26 3.98 15.45
C SER A 53 -2.10 5.48 15.11
N LEU A 54 -1.69 5.83 13.89
CA LEU A 54 -1.61 7.23 13.46
C LEU A 54 -3.01 7.82 13.25
N TRP A 55 -3.95 7.03 12.73
CA TRP A 55 -5.34 7.43 12.54
C TRP A 55 -6.02 7.75 13.87
N GLU A 56 -5.90 6.88 14.87
CA GLU A 56 -6.49 7.08 16.21
C GLU A 56 -6.02 8.40 16.86
N VAL A 57 -4.76 8.78 16.66
CA VAL A 57 -4.22 10.05 17.20
C VAL A 57 -4.72 11.25 16.39
N CYS A 58 -4.80 11.12 15.06
CA CYS A 58 -5.18 12.22 14.17
C CYS A 58 -6.68 12.54 14.26
N GLU A 59 -7.53 11.53 14.52
CA GLU A 59 -8.98 11.68 14.74
C GLU A 59 -9.33 12.56 15.94
N LEU A 60 -8.41 12.71 16.91
CA LEU A 60 -8.61 13.58 18.08
C LEU A 60 -8.34 15.06 17.79
N HIS A 61 -7.92 15.41 16.59
CA HIS A 61 -7.62 16.79 16.19
C HIS A 61 -8.24 17.10 14.82
N ASP A 62 -9.32 17.87 14.81
CA ASP A 62 -10.12 18.18 13.60
C ASP A 62 -9.26 18.57 12.38
N GLY A 63 -8.28 19.46 12.55
CA GLY A 63 -7.41 19.88 11.44
C GLY A 63 -6.45 18.79 10.93
N CYS A 64 -6.12 17.80 11.76
CA CYS A 64 -5.34 16.64 11.37
C CYS A 64 -6.24 15.69 10.58
N ASP A 65 -7.44 15.41 11.11
CA ASP A 65 -8.44 14.55 10.50
C ASP A 65 -8.80 15.01 9.07
N GLU A 66 -9.18 16.27 8.90
CA GLU A 66 -9.51 16.86 7.59
C GLU A 66 -8.32 16.80 6.61
N MET A 67 -7.09 17.00 7.10
CA MET A 67 -5.90 16.90 6.27
C MET A 67 -5.54 15.46 5.94
N ALA A 68 -5.82 14.50 6.81
CA ALA A 68 -5.55 13.08 6.58
C ALA A 68 -6.40 12.54 5.43
N GLU A 69 -7.63 13.03 5.26
CA GLU A 69 -8.49 12.67 4.13
C GLU A 69 -7.94 13.12 2.77
N THR A 70 -7.24 14.26 2.72
CA THR A 70 -6.81 14.90 1.47
C THR A 70 -5.34 14.67 1.14
N ALA A 71 -4.46 14.82 2.13
CA ALA A 71 -3.00 14.68 2.01
C ALA A 71 -2.49 13.29 2.46
N GLY A 72 -3.34 12.50 3.13
CA GLY A 72 -2.99 11.20 3.66
C GLY A 72 -2.47 11.25 5.10
N ILE A 73 -2.67 10.16 5.84
CA ILE A 73 -2.43 10.10 7.29
C ILE A 73 -0.99 10.42 7.72
N VAL A 74 0.02 9.97 6.97
CA VAL A 74 1.43 10.20 7.33
C VAL A 74 1.78 11.69 7.20
N ALA A 75 1.34 12.34 6.12
CA ALA A 75 1.56 13.76 5.94
C ALA A 75 0.80 14.58 6.99
N ALA A 76 -0.44 14.18 7.29
CA ALA A 76 -1.26 14.81 8.31
C ALA A 76 -0.62 14.73 9.70
N TYR A 77 -0.27 13.52 10.14
CA TYR A 77 0.39 13.30 11.42
C TYR A 77 1.68 14.11 11.53
N VAL A 78 2.54 14.11 10.49
CA VAL A 78 3.82 14.81 10.53
C VAL A 78 3.67 16.32 10.67
N ALA A 79 2.65 16.91 10.06
CA ALA A 79 2.41 18.34 10.16
C ALA A 79 1.95 18.78 11.56
N TYR A 80 1.18 17.95 12.26
CA TYR A 80 0.60 18.29 13.58
C TYR A 80 1.41 17.78 14.77
N TYR A 81 2.02 16.60 14.64
CA TYR A 81 2.66 15.87 15.74
C TYR A 81 4.16 15.61 15.52
N GLY A 82 4.68 15.85 14.31
CA GLY A 82 6.10 15.66 13.99
C GLY A 82 6.44 14.24 13.47
N PRO A 83 7.72 13.84 13.47
CA PRO A 83 8.15 12.58 12.86
C PRO A 83 7.42 11.35 13.40
N VAL A 84 7.11 10.40 12.51
CA VAL A 84 6.42 9.15 12.87
C VAL A 84 7.30 8.33 13.85
N PRO A 85 6.76 7.84 14.98
CA PRO A 85 7.55 7.22 16.04
C PRO A 85 7.67 5.68 15.89
N PHE A 86 8.09 5.20 14.71
CA PHE A 86 8.22 3.76 14.41
C PHE A 86 9.45 3.41 13.59
#